data_AF-A0AB36ZGJ7-F1
#
_entry.id   AF-A0AB36ZGJ7-F1
#
_cell.length_a   1.000
_cell.length_b   1.000
_cell.length_c   1.000
_cell.angle_alpha   90.00
_cell.angle_beta   90.00
_cell.angle_gamma   90.00
#
_symmetry.space_group_name_H-M   'P 1'
#
loop_
_entity.id
_entity.type
_entity.pdbx_description
1 polymer ?
#
loop_
_entity_poly.entity_id
_entity_poly.type
_entity_poly.pdbx_seq_one_letter_code
_entity_poly.pdbx_strand_id
1 'polypeptide(L)'
;MKRGAVLVTLLLSIVTGCFVPTATAAAADGSTIVFQWKNTEKRSLFVRSGAWNGNKGFGWVKIQTKHNIHKFQTLRFISNNPKGATFQGSDALYEAYANKKVCTDGKCTYTDSIPVRLVMAFEYVSNYYGVDINGTLGVKTSYCIADDRSGDCPDWVDLAFAGTVFSTSSDKYPSAMTTTVEMSYSPRTRLSD
;
A
#
# COMPACT_ATOMS: atom_id res chain seq x y z
N MET A 1 -52.73 51.14 51.81
CA MET A 1 -52.14 50.91 50.46
C MET A 1 -50.95 49.97 50.59
N LYS A 2 -50.90 48.91 49.76
CA LYS A 2 -49.68 48.18 49.30
C LYS A 2 -48.92 47.37 50.38
N ARG A 3 -48.46 46.12 50.20
CA ARG A 3 -48.23 45.25 49.03
C ARG A 3 -48.30 43.78 49.50
N GLY A 4 -48.90 42.91 48.70
CA GLY A 4 -48.81 41.45 48.85
C GLY A 4 -47.43 40.95 48.42
N ALA A 5 -46.92 39.96 49.14
CA ALA A 5 -45.69 39.25 48.81
C ALA A 5 -46.02 38.13 47.81
N VAL A 6 -45.46 38.21 46.61
CA VAL A 6 -45.49 37.13 45.61
C VAL A 6 -44.17 36.36 45.75
N LEU A 7 -44.28 35.09 46.12
CA LEU A 7 -43.16 34.15 46.17
C LEU A 7 -42.91 33.65 44.73
N VAL A 8 -41.76 33.98 44.16
CA VAL A 8 -41.34 33.48 42.83
C VAL A 8 -40.38 32.33 43.05
N THR A 9 -40.83 31.11 42.79
CA THR A 9 -40.04 29.89 42.86
C THR A 9 -39.21 29.76 41.57
N LEU A 10 -37.90 29.93 41.66
CA LEU A 10 -36.95 29.75 40.55
C LEU A 10 -36.62 28.25 40.41
N LEU A 11 -37.10 27.61 39.34
CA LEU A 11 -36.72 26.25 38.95
C LEU A 11 -35.33 26.26 38.30
N LEU A 12 -34.33 25.68 38.97
CA LEU A 12 -33.00 25.41 38.41
C LEU A 12 -33.06 24.09 37.61
N SER A 13 -33.06 24.18 36.28
CA SER A 13 -32.91 23.04 35.37
C SER A 13 -31.42 22.69 35.24
N ILE A 14 -31.01 21.58 35.86
CA ILE A 14 -29.68 20.99 35.71
C ILE A 14 -29.63 20.30 34.34
N VAL A 15 -28.99 20.95 33.36
CA VAL A 15 -28.67 20.34 32.07
C VAL A 15 -27.46 19.43 32.26
N THR A 16 -27.69 18.15 32.52
CA THR A 16 -26.63 17.14 32.57
C THR A 16 -26.16 16.87 31.14
N GLY A 17 -25.13 17.58 30.70
CA GLY A 17 -24.48 17.35 29.41
C GLY A 17 -23.72 16.02 29.42
N CYS A 18 -24.18 15.04 28.63
CA CYS A 18 -23.38 13.87 28.28
C CYS A 18 -22.16 14.32 27.46
N PHE A 19 -21.03 14.56 28.12
CA PHE A 19 -19.74 14.62 27.46
C PHE A 19 -19.35 13.20 27.03
N VAL A 20 -19.65 12.85 25.78
CA VAL A 20 -19.07 11.65 25.16
C VAL A 20 -17.64 12.03 24.77
N PRO A 21 -16.59 11.42 25.34
CA PRO A 21 -15.24 11.67 24.89
C PRO A 21 -15.12 11.18 23.44
N THR A 22 -14.97 12.10 22.50
CA THR A 22 -14.54 11.77 21.15
C THR A 22 -13.11 11.27 21.26
N ALA A 23 -12.94 9.95 21.10
CA ALA A 23 -11.61 9.36 20.95
C ALA A 23 -10.95 10.02 19.74
N THR A 24 -9.94 10.86 19.98
CA THR A 24 -9.04 11.33 18.93
C THR A 24 -8.27 10.11 18.44
N ALA A 25 -8.51 9.71 17.19
CA ALA A 25 -7.68 8.71 16.53
C ALA A 25 -6.23 9.20 16.59
N ALA A 26 -5.38 8.48 17.30
CA ALA A 26 -3.94 8.76 17.32
C ALA A 26 -3.45 8.66 15.87
N ALA A 27 -2.83 9.73 15.36
CA ALA A 27 -2.15 9.68 14.08
C ALA A 27 -1.10 8.55 14.16
N ALA A 28 -1.13 7.62 13.19
CA ALA A 28 -0.13 6.57 13.11
C ALA A 28 1.27 7.21 13.09
N ASP A 29 2.21 6.65 13.84
CA ASP A 29 3.57 7.21 14.02
C ASP A 29 4.37 7.37 12.71
N GLY A 30 3.91 6.75 11.62
CA GLY A 30 4.57 6.69 10.32
C GLY A 30 5.86 5.85 10.27
N SER A 31 6.44 5.49 11.42
CA SER A 31 7.74 4.84 11.54
C SER A 31 7.64 3.32 11.75
N THR A 32 6.50 2.83 12.24
CA THR A 32 6.22 1.41 12.46
C THR A 32 6.37 0.60 11.17
N ILE A 33 7.16 -0.48 11.20
CA ILE A 33 7.22 -1.47 10.11
C ILE A 33 5.91 -2.26 10.09
N VAL A 34 5.17 -2.18 8.98
CA VAL A 34 3.90 -2.90 8.81
C VAL A 34 4.06 -4.19 8.02
N PHE A 35 5.06 -4.27 7.13
CA PHE A 35 5.43 -5.53 6.46
C PHE A 35 6.93 -5.65 6.30
N GLN A 36 7.42 -6.89 6.38
CA GLN A 36 8.81 -7.26 6.15
C GLN A 36 8.87 -8.59 5.39
N TRP A 37 9.81 -8.72 4.45
CA TRP A 37 10.01 -9.93 3.67
C TRP A 37 11.45 -10.04 3.14
N LYS A 38 11.77 -11.17 2.52
CA LYS A 38 12.98 -11.32 1.71
C LYS A 38 12.63 -11.43 0.24
N ASN A 39 13.40 -10.79 -0.62
CA ASN A 39 13.26 -10.98 -2.06
C ASN A 39 14.06 -12.19 -2.57
N THR A 40 14.02 -12.44 -3.88
CA THR A 40 14.78 -13.50 -4.56
C THR A 40 16.30 -13.38 -4.39
N GLU A 41 16.81 -12.16 -4.20
CA GLU A 41 18.23 -11.88 -3.86
C GLU A 41 18.54 -12.10 -2.37
N LYS A 42 17.60 -12.64 -1.59
CA LYS A 42 17.68 -12.82 -0.12
C LYS A 42 17.83 -11.50 0.67
N ARG A 43 17.55 -10.36 0.04
CA ARG A 43 17.62 -9.04 0.68
C ARG A 43 16.40 -8.84 1.58
N SER A 44 16.63 -8.39 2.81
CA SER A 44 15.56 -8.02 3.74
C SER A 44 14.95 -6.69 3.31
N LEU A 45 13.68 -6.73 2.92
CA LEU A 45 12.88 -5.56 2.53
C LEU A 45 11.79 -5.34 3.57
N PHE A 46 11.38 -4.09 3.75
CA PHE A 46 10.27 -3.74 4.63
C PHE A 46 9.62 -2.44 4.19
N VAL A 47 8.36 -2.27 4.59
CA VAL A 47 7.60 -1.03 4.41
C VAL A 47 7.05 -0.58 5.76
N ARG A 48 7.17 0.72 6.02
CA ARG A 48 6.59 1.36 7.20
C ARG A 48 5.17 1.81 6.92
N SER A 49 4.39 2.02 7.97
CA SER A 49 3.09 2.68 7.91
C SER A 49 3.18 3.95 7.07
N GLY A 50 4.18 4.78 7.32
CA GLY A 50 4.44 6.00 6.58
C GLY A 50 3.37 7.07 6.80
N ALA A 51 3.45 8.13 6.02
CA ALA A 51 2.52 9.26 6.09
C ALA A 51 2.27 9.82 4.69
N TRP A 52 1.10 10.41 4.47
CA TRP A 52 0.74 11.12 3.25
C TRP A 52 -0.20 12.28 3.57
N ASN A 53 0.11 13.47 3.07
CA ASN A 53 -0.69 14.68 3.29
C ASN A 53 -1.34 15.25 2.02
N GLY A 54 -1.41 14.48 0.95
CA GLY A 54 -1.87 14.95 -0.37
C GLY A 54 -0.79 15.53 -1.27
N ASN A 55 0.40 15.87 -0.74
CA ASN A 55 1.52 16.40 -1.53
C ASN A 55 2.83 15.64 -1.31
N LYS A 56 3.16 15.37 -0.05
CA LYS A 56 4.40 14.73 0.40
C LYS A 56 4.11 13.53 1.28
N GLY A 57 5.03 12.56 1.27
CA GLY A 57 4.89 11.36 2.06
C GLY A 57 5.58 10.13 1.48
N PHE A 58 5.44 9.02 2.20
CA PHE A 58 6.08 7.74 1.91
C PHE A 58 5.32 6.56 2.55
N GLY A 59 5.78 5.35 2.26
CA GLY A 59 5.34 4.15 2.96
C GLY A 59 3.93 3.69 2.57
N TRP A 60 3.37 2.81 3.40
CA TRP A 60 2.13 2.10 3.10
C TRP A 60 0.93 3.02 2.92
N VAL A 61 0.78 4.03 3.79
CA VAL A 61 -0.30 5.03 3.69
C VAL A 61 -0.28 5.69 2.31
N LYS A 62 0.87 6.19 1.84
CA LYS A 62 0.96 6.80 0.51
C LYS A 62 0.64 5.82 -0.61
N ILE A 63 1.14 4.60 -0.52
CA ILE A 63 0.92 3.54 -1.51
C ILE A 63 -0.59 3.27 -1.67
N GLN A 64 -1.31 3.20 -0.56
CA GLN A 64 -2.75 3.00 -0.56
C GLN A 64 -3.51 4.25 -1.02
N THR A 65 -3.21 5.42 -0.47
CA THR A 65 -4.05 6.62 -0.67
C THR A 65 -3.75 7.38 -1.96
N LYS A 66 -2.49 7.39 -2.41
CA LYS A 66 -2.08 8.12 -3.62
C LYS A 66 -2.06 7.24 -4.85
N HIS A 67 -1.63 5.99 -4.67
CA HIS A 67 -1.29 5.10 -5.78
C HIS A 67 -2.26 3.93 -5.92
N ASN A 68 -3.29 3.85 -5.07
CA ASN A 68 -4.35 2.86 -5.11
C ASN A 68 -3.84 1.40 -5.19
N ILE A 69 -2.76 1.11 -4.44
CA ILE A 69 -2.24 -0.25 -4.25
C ILE A 69 -2.52 -0.64 -2.80
N HIS A 70 -3.36 -1.65 -2.60
CA HIS A 70 -3.84 -2.08 -1.28
C HIS A 70 -3.40 -3.49 -0.89
N LYS A 71 -2.78 -4.25 -1.79
CA LYS A 71 -2.26 -5.59 -1.47
C LYS A 71 -0.74 -5.59 -1.30
N PHE A 72 -0.28 -6.01 -0.13
CA PHE A 72 1.15 -6.19 0.14
C PHE A 72 1.80 -7.18 -0.86
N GLN A 73 1.03 -8.15 -1.34
CA GLN A 73 1.45 -9.12 -2.35
C GLN A 73 1.96 -8.44 -3.63
N THR A 74 1.40 -7.28 -4.01
CA THR A 74 1.87 -6.47 -5.14
C THR A 74 3.34 -6.06 -4.95
N LEU A 75 3.70 -5.52 -3.77
CA LEU A 75 5.06 -5.09 -3.46
C LEU A 75 6.02 -6.29 -3.46
N ARG A 76 5.60 -7.40 -2.84
CA ARG A 76 6.39 -8.64 -2.80
C ARG A 76 6.64 -9.17 -4.22
N PHE A 77 5.62 -9.19 -5.07
CA PHE A 77 5.75 -9.61 -6.47
C PHE A 77 6.78 -8.77 -7.22
N ILE A 78 6.63 -7.45 -7.18
CA ILE A 78 7.52 -6.52 -7.91
C ILE A 78 8.97 -6.69 -7.44
N SER A 79 9.19 -6.77 -6.12
CA SER A 79 10.55 -6.93 -5.54
C SER A 79 11.22 -8.26 -5.85
N ASN A 80 10.44 -9.28 -6.23
CA ASN A 80 10.91 -10.61 -6.62
C ASN A 80 11.20 -10.74 -8.12
N ASN A 81 11.09 -9.64 -8.88
CA ASN A 81 11.43 -9.68 -10.29
C ASN A 81 12.87 -10.20 -10.47
N PRO A 82 13.10 -11.25 -11.28
CA PRO A 82 14.44 -11.82 -11.50
C PRO A 82 15.44 -10.86 -12.13
N LYS A 83 14.98 -9.78 -12.79
CA LYS A 83 15.85 -8.69 -13.26
C LYS A 83 16.54 -7.94 -12.12
N GLY A 84 16.01 -8.05 -10.90
CA GLY A 84 16.52 -7.37 -9.72
C GLY A 84 16.24 -5.87 -9.73
N ALA A 85 16.91 -5.15 -8.84
CA ALA A 85 16.80 -3.69 -8.76
C ALA A 85 17.66 -2.99 -9.81
N THR A 86 17.12 -1.92 -10.38
CA THR A 86 17.94 -0.86 -11.00
C THR A 86 18.24 0.20 -9.95
N PHE A 87 19.51 0.53 -9.74
CA PHE A 87 19.90 1.54 -8.76
C PHE A 87 19.96 2.94 -9.41
N GLN A 88 19.36 3.93 -8.75
CA GLN A 88 19.42 5.34 -9.13
C GLN A 88 19.84 6.16 -7.91
N GLY A 89 21.12 6.51 -7.81
CA GLY A 89 21.69 7.06 -6.58
C GLY A 89 21.59 6.03 -5.44
N SER A 90 21.00 6.41 -4.31
CA SER A 90 20.76 5.52 -3.16
C SER A 90 19.48 4.69 -3.26
N ASP A 91 18.65 4.93 -4.28
CA ASP A 91 17.38 4.24 -4.47
C ASP A 91 17.53 2.96 -5.29
N ALA A 92 16.84 1.91 -4.84
CA ALA A 92 16.62 0.69 -5.59
C ALA A 92 15.21 0.69 -6.18
N LEU A 93 15.14 0.55 -7.51
CA LEU A 93 13.90 0.51 -8.27
C LEU A 93 13.68 -0.92 -8.76
N TYR A 94 12.60 -1.53 -8.29
CA TYR A 94 12.08 -2.78 -8.85
C TYR A 94 10.88 -2.45 -9.74
N GLU A 95 10.71 -3.17 -10.82
CA GLU A 95 9.61 -2.94 -11.76
C GLU A 95 9.04 -4.28 -12.20
N ALA A 96 7.72 -4.38 -12.34
CA ALA A 96 7.07 -5.53 -12.95
C ALA A 96 5.78 -5.09 -13.66
N TYR A 97 5.33 -5.84 -14.66
CA TYR A 97 4.13 -5.49 -15.40
C TYR A 97 2.89 -6.15 -14.77
N ALA A 98 1.92 -5.33 -14.39
CA ALA A 98 0.57 -5.77 -14.06
C ALA A 98 -0.17 -6.04 -15.37
N ASN A 99 -0.58 -7.29 -15.59
CA ASN A 99 -1.31 -7.68 -16.80
C ASN A 99 -2.75 -8.01 -16.44
N LYS A 100 -3.71 -7.29 -17.03
CA LYS A 100 -5.13 -7.58 -16.86
C LYS A 100 -5.50 -8.74 -17.77
N LYS A 101 -6.03 -9.81 -17.17
CA LYS A 101 -6.48 -11.02 -17.86
C LYS A 101 -8.00 -11.11 -17.79
N VAL A 102 -8.65 -11.24 -18.94
CA VAL A 102 -10.10 -11.45 -19.04
C VAL A 102 -10.32 -12.81 -19.67
N CYS A 103 -11.14 -13.64 -19.02
CA CYS A 103 -11.47 -14.98 -19.50
C CYS A 103 -12.93 -15.03 -19.93
N THR A 104 -13.17 -15.39 -21.19
CA THR A 104 -14.50 -15.59 -21.78
C THR A 104 -14.54 -16.97 -22.43
N ASP A 105 -15.55 -17.78 -22.11
CA ASP A 105 -15.72 -19.14 -22.64
C ASP A 105 -14.47 -20.04 -22.48
N GLY A 106 -13.80 -19.93 -21.33
CA GLY A 106 -12.58 -20.68 -21.03
C GLY A 106 -11.32 -20.19 -21.75
N LYS A 107 -11.42 -19.21 -22.65
CA LYS A 107 -10.28 -18.55 -23.30
C LYS A 107 -9.93 -17.27 -22.55
N CYS A 108 -8.67 -17.13 -22.19
CA CYS A 108 -8.20 -15.95 -21.48
C CYS A 108 -7.26 -15.11 -22.33
N THR A 109 -7.55 -13.81 -22.42
CA THR A 109 -6.74 -12.84 -23.16
C THR A 109 -6.25 -11.75 -22.22
N TYR A 110 -5.05 -11.23 -22.52
CA TYR A 110 -4.53 -10.04 -21.84
C TYR A 110 -5.10 -8.81 -22.53
N THR A 111 -5.86 -8.00 -21.78
CA THR A 111 -6.51 -6.81 -22.34
C THR A 111 -5.70 -5.55 -22.11
N ASP A 112 -5.01 -5.46 -20.98
CA ASP A 112 -4.24 -4.29 -20.55
C ASP A 112 -2.94 -4.72 -19.87
N SER A 113 -1.92 -3.87 -19.95
CA SER A 113 -0.64 -4.07 -19.29
C SER A 113 -0.07 -2.74 -18.84
N ILE A 114 0.26 -2.62 -17.54
CA ILE A 114 0.79 -1.39 -16.94
C ILE A 114 2.05 -1.73 -16.14
N PRO A 115 3.17 -0.98 -16.31
CA PRO A 115 4.34 -1.16 -15.47
C PRO A 115 4.05 -0.63 -14.06
N VAL A 116 4.37 -1.43 -13.05
CA VAL A 116 4.28 -1.04 -11.64
C VAL A 116 5.69 -1.00 -11.07
N ARG A 117 6.03 0.12 -10.47
CA ARG A 117 7.35 0.37 -9.90
C ARG A 117 7.28 0.36 -8.38
N LEU A 118 8.28 -0.24 -7.75
CA LEU A 118 8.54 -0.17 -6.32
C LEU A 118 9.87 0.57 -6.12
N VAL A 119 9.84 1.63 -5.32
CA VAL A 119 11.02 2.45 -4.99
C VAL A 119 11.32 2.31 -3.51
N MET A 120 12.56 2.00 -3.20
CA MET A 120 13.02 1.89 -1.82
C MET A 120 14.45 2.39 -1.63
N ALA A 121 14.75 2.80 -0.40
CA ALA A 121 16.08 3.23 -0.01
C ALA A 121 16.62 2.38 1.13
N PHE A 122 17.91 2.05 1.03
CA PHE A 122 18.64 1.33 2.08
C PHE A 122 19.45 2.27 2.99
N GLU A 123 19.36 3.57 2.77
CA GLU A 123 20.04 4.59 3.56
C GLU A 123 19.40 4.76 4.95
N TYR A 124 20.24 5.11 5.92
CA TYR A 124 19.81 5.51 7.25
C TYR A 124 19.32 6.96 7.22
N VAL A 125 18.15 7.21 7.80
CA VAL A 125 17.59 8.57 7.95
C VAL A 125 17.12 8.77 9.39
N SER A 126 17.36 9.95 9.93
CA SER A 126 16.81 10.36 11.23
C SER A 126 15.35 10.77 11.11
N ASN A 127 15.02 11.58 10.09
CA ASN A 127 13.66 12.03 9.78
C ASN A 127 13.37 11.89 8.28
N TYR A 128 12.13 11.55 7.93
CA TYR A 128 11.67 11.53 6.55
C TYR A 128 10.21 12.01 6.44
N TYR A 129 10.00 13.09 5.70
CA TYR A 129 8.68 13.75 5.56
C TYR A 129 7.98 14.04 6.90
N GLY A 130 8.73 14.46 7.92
CA GLY A 130 8.17 14.81 9.24
C GLY A 130 7.95 13.62 10.17
N VAL A 131 8.35 12.41 9.76
CA VAL A 131 8.34 11.22 10.59
C VAL A 131 9.76 10.91 11.08
N ASP A 132 9.93 10.70 12.39
CA ASP A 132 11.20 10.27 12.96
C ASP A 132 11.40 8.77 12.72
N ILE A 133 12.45 8.43 11.96
CA ILE A 133 12.74 7.06 11.52
C ILE A 133 13.88 6.45 12.33
N ASN A 134 14.94 7.22 12.58
CA ASN A 134 16.17 6.79 13.25
C ASN A 134 16.65 5.39 12.81
N GLY A 135 16.68 5.15 11.50
CA GLY A 135 16.89 3.81 10.93
C GLY A 135 16.95 3.81 9.40
N THR A 136 17.11 2.63 8.82
CA THR A 136 16.96 2.44 7.38
C THR A 136 15.53 2.76 6.93
N LEU A 137 15.39 3.56 5.87
CA LEU A 137 14.09 4.05 5.41
C LEU A 137 13.17 2.93 4.86
N GLY A 138 13.69 2.04 4.02
CA GLY A 138 12.91 0.99 3.38
C GLY A 138 12.09 1.51 2.19
N VAL A 139 10.89 0.94 1.98
CA VAL A 139 10.02 1.34 0.85
C VAL A 139 9.60 2.79 0.96
N LYS A 140 9.98 3.59 -0.06
CA LYS A 140 9.53 4.98 -0.24
C LYS A 140 8.12 5.00 -0.81
N THR A 141 7.87 4.25 -1.88
CA THR A 141 6.56 4.19 -2.55
C THR A 141 6.47 3.03 -3.55
N SER A 142 5.27 2.73 -4.03
CA SER A 142 5.01 1.91 -5.20
C SER A 142 3.88 2.56 -6.01
N TYR A 143 3.97 2.53 -7.34
CA TYR A 143 3.05 3.27 -8.23
C TYR A 143 3.03 2.70 -9.65
N CYS A 144 1.97 3.01 -10.39
CA CYS A 144 1.84 2.67 -11.80
C CYS A 144 2.50 3.72 -12.70
N ILE A 145 3.19 3.29 -13.74
CA ILE A 145 3.75 4.18 -14.76
C ILE A 145 2.68 4.34 -15.85
N ALA A 146 1.78 5.29 -15.64
CA ALA A 146 0.72 5.64 -16.58
C ALA A 146 1.11 6.86 -17.44
N ASP A 147 0.52 6.97 -18.64
CA ASP A 147 0.80 8.04 -19.59
C ASP A 147 0.44 9.43 -19.06
N ASP A 148 -0.59 9.50 -18.21
CA ASP A 148 -1.05 10.72 -17.54
C ASP A 148 -0.14 11.17 -16.38
N ARG A 149 0.87 10.35 -16.04
CA ARG A 149 1.83 10.57 -14.95
C ARG A 149 1.19 10.75 -13.57
N SER A 150 -0.08 10.34 -13.38
CA SER A 150 -0.75 10.38 -12.08
C SER A 150 -0.03 9.54 -11.04
N GLY A 151 0.60 8.44 -11.50
CA GLY A 151 1.14 7.41 -10.62
C GLY A 151 0.06 6.55 -9.98
N ASP A 152 -1.21 6.78 -10.31
CA ASP A 152 -2.33 6.05 -9.73
C ASP A 152 -2.53 4.72 -10.46
N CYS A 153 -2.89 3.68 -9.71
CA CYS A 153 -3.12 2.35 -10.27
C CYS A 153 -4.62 2.06 -10.39
N PRO A 154 -5.09 1.52 -11.53
CA PRO A 154 -6.43 0.96 -11.59
C PRO A 154 -6.63 -0.18 -10.59
N ASP A 155 -7.84 -0.33 -10.04
CA ASP A 155 -8.17 -1.36 -9.02
C ASP A 155 -7.76 -2.79 -9.40
N TRP A 156 -7.76 -3.10 -10.71
CA TRP A 156 -7.40 -4.44 -11.19
C TRP A 156 -5.92 -4.78 -10.99
N VAL A 157 -5.05 -3.80 -10.75
CA VAL A 157 -3.60 -4.01 -10.58
C VAL A 157 -3.30 -4.90 -9.39
N ASP A 158 -3.99 -4.71 -8.26
CA ASP A 158 -3.83 -5.58 -7.09
C ASP A 158 -4.23 -7.04 -7.37
N LEU A 159 -5.21 -7.23 -8.24
CA LEU A 159 -5.67 -8.55 -8.65
C LEU A 159 -4.72 -9.20 -9.67
N ALA A 160 -4.03 -8.40 -10.48
CA ALA A 160 -3.06 -8.90 -11.47
C ALA A 160 -1.92 -9.70 -10.83
N PHE A 161 -1.60 -9.43 -9.55
CA PHE A 161 -0.56 -10.14 -8.81
C PHE A 161 -1.10 -11.18 -7.82
N ALA A 162 -2.41 -11.18 -7.52
CA ALA A 162 -3.02 -12.01 -6.47
C ALA A 162 -2.95 -13.52 -6.74
N GLY A 163 -2.89 -13.95 -8.00
CA GLY A 163 -2.70 -15.36 -8.39
C GLY A 163 -1.27 -15.89 -8.18
N THR A 164 -0.36 -15.07 -7.64
CA THR A 164 1.06 -15.41 -7.51
C THR A 164 1.36 -15.94 -6.11
N VAL A 165 1.00 -17.20 -5.87
CA VAL A 165 1.57 -17.95 -4.75
C VAL A 165 3.06 -18.19 -5.07
N PHE A 166 3.91 -17.29 -4.57
CA PHE A 166 5.34 -17.57 -4.52
C PHE A 166 5.54 -18.73 -3.58
N SER A 167 5.89 -19.89 -4.13
CA SER A 167 6.20 -21.10 -3.39
C SER A 167 7.22 -20.77 -2.30
N THR A 168 6.75 -20.63 -1.06
CA THR A 168 7.61 -20.68 0.12
C THR A 168 7.87 -22.14 0.36
N SER A 169 9.02 -22.63 -0.09
CA SER A 169 9.54 -23.92 0.34
C SER A 169 9.78 -23.85 1.86
N SER A 170 8.78 -24.24 2.64
CA SER A 170 8.94 -24.97 3.91
C SER A 170 7.61 -25.62 4.28
N ASP A 171 7.59 -26.94 4.06
CA ASP A 171 6.85 -27.99 4.77
C ASP A 171 5.34 -28.21 4.55
N LYS A 172 5.09 -29.38 3.94
CA LYS A 172 3.95 -30.30 4.07
C LYS A 172 2.55 -29.80 3.69
N TYR A 173 2.15 -29.98 2.43
CA TYR A 173 0.84 -30.52 2.00
C TYR A 173 0.92 -30.93 0.51
N PRO A 174 0.23 -31.99 0.05
CA PRO A 174 0.42 -32.54 -1.29
C PRO A 174 -0.39 -31.80 -2.37
N SER A 175 0.29 -31.58 -3.50
CA SER A 175 -0.15 -31.51 -4.90
C SER A 175 -1.60 -31.08 -5.21
N ALA A 176 -1.74 -29.91 -5.86
CA ALA A 176 -2.50 -29.80 -7.12
C ALA A 176 -2.22 -28.46 -7.83
N MET A 177 -2.00 -28.56 -9.14
CA MET A 177 -1.87 -27.50 -10.17
C MET A 177 -0.63 -26.59 -10.11
N THR A 178 0.37 -26.99 -10.89
CA THR A 178 1.41 -26.13 -11.45
C THR A 178 0.78 -25.08 -12.36
N THR A 179 0.30 -23.96 -11.80
CA THR A 179 0.23 -22.71 -12.56
C THR A 179 1.64 -22.15 -12.63
N THR A 180 2.31 -22.33 -13.77
CA THR A 180 3.54 -21.62 -14.09
C THR A 180 3.23 -20.13 -14.07
N VAL A 181 3.51 -19.46 -12.95
CA VAL A 181 3.30 -18.02 -12.85
C VAL A 181 4.41 -17.35 -13.62
N GLU A 182 4.05 -16.85 -14.78
CA GLU A 182 4.99 -16.23 -15.70
C GLU A 182 5.20 -14.77 -15.27
N MET A 183 6.17 -14.57 -14.37
CA MET A 183 6.65 -13.27 -13.90
C MET A 183 6.95 -12.37 -15.11
N SER A 184 6.04 -11.46 -15.42
CA SER A 184 6.12 -10.63 -16.63
C SER A 184 6.96 -9.39 -16.36
N TYR A 185 8.08 -9.30 -17.09
CA TYR A 185 9.05 -8.22 -17.07
C TYR A 185 8.91 -7.26 -18.28
N SER A 186 8.02 -7.60 -19.20
CA SER A 186 7.66 -6.81 -20.39
C SER A 186 6.15 -6.87 -20.59
N PRO A 187 5.55 -5.89 -21.29
CA PRO A 187 4.12 -5.95 -21.60
C PRO A 187 3.77 -7.25 -22.31
N ARG A 188 2.69 -7.92 -21.87
CA ARG A 188 2.14 -9.03 -22.67
C ARG A 188 1.34 -8.44 -23.82
N THR A 189 1.71 -8.78 -25.04
CA THR A 189 0.89 -8.49 -26.22
C THR A 189 -0.40 -9.31 -26.15
N ARG A 190 -1.49 -8.80 -26.72
CA ARG A 190 -2.69 -9.62 -26.96
C ARG A 190 -2.24 -10.88 -27.69
N LEU A 191 -2.52 -12.07 -27.14
CA LEU A 191 -2.51 -13.27 -27.95
C LEU A 191 -3.60 -13.09 -29.00
N SER A 192 -3.19 -12.72 -30.20
CA SER A 192 -4.00 -12.85 -31.40
C SER A 192 -4.02 -14.34 -31.74
N ASP A 193 -5.15 -15.00 -31.50
CA ASP A 193 -5.51 -16.21 -32.24
C ASP A 193 -5.90 -15.79 -33.68
#